data_AF-A0A0G0L046-F1
#
_entry.id   AF-A0A0G0L046-F1
#
_cell.length_a   1.000
_cell.length_b   1.000
_cell.length_c   1.000
_cell.angle_alpha   90.00
_cell.angle_beta   90.00
_cell.angle_gamma   90.00
#
_symmetry.space_group_name_H-M   'P 1'
#
loop_
_entity.id
_entity.type
_entity.pdbx_description
1 polymer ?
#
loop_
_entity_poly.entity_id
_entity_poly.type
_entity_poly.pdbx_seq_one_letter_code
_entity_poly.pdbx_strand_id
1 'polypeptide(L)'
;MQTVRLVFFTIYVAFGQKNEKQEIITIKKILGKLKIEPLIVKIDIDKYIDHEWKRWKLGIIPARNYLFAAIAGSVLAKSKSKNPQIWVCAHKEEINPTHTDKSNRFFRSCSKILSDNYRKNISVTTPFKDLTKPEIVSYWHKYWEKKYNISVNETVSCYFGNNCGVCKACINRAVVFVCAGIKIENFQTNPFLDKRKLILNSYIVSFNSLHTERKLDFLYALNKQKNILPKKLKKFLDLNYKKYENKIIKRIDSIRKVDKI
;
A
#
# COMPACT_ATOMS: atom_id res chain seq x y z
N MET A 1 -26.25 -25.00 13.89
CA MET A 1 -24.98 -24.25 13.85
C MET A 1 -25.29 -22.78 13.56
N GLN A 2 -25.13 -21.89 14.53
CA GLN A 2 -25.23 -20.44 14.27
C GLN A 2 -24.06 -20.04 13.37
N THR A 3 -24.37 -19.60 12.16
CA THR A 3 -23.39 -19.02 11.24
C THR A 3 -22.84 -17.77 11.91
N VAL A 4 -21.59 -17.81 12.37
CA VAL A 4 -20.90 -16.62 12.88
C VAL A 4 -20.74 -15.67 11.71
N ARG A 5 -21.67 -14.71 11.58
CA ARG A 5 -21.61 -13.69 10.54
C ARG A 5 -20.45 -12.77 10.90
N LEU A 6 -19.34 -12.90 10.20
CA LEU A 6 -18.22 -11.95 10.30
C LEU A 6 -18.74 -10.56 9.94
N VAL A 7 -18.79 -9.67 10.92
CA VAL A 7 -19.17 -8.27 10.71
C VAL A 7 -17.89 -7.50 10.40
N PHE A 8 -17.75 -7.09 9.14
CA PHE A 8 -16.69 -6.19 8.72
C PHE A 8 -17.15 -4.75 8.91
N PHE A 9 -16.33 -3.95 9.58
CA PHE A 9 -16.56 -2.52 9.74
C PHE A 9 -15.37 -1.77 9.15
N THR A 10 -15.64 -0.86 8.22
CA THR A 10 -14.58 -0.06 7.57
C THR A 10 -14.60 1.35 8.12
N ILE A 11 -13.43 1.81 8.58
CA ILE A 11 -13.24 3.18 9.06
C ILE A 11 -12.30 3.88 8.09
N TYR A 12 -12.73 5.01 7.57
CA TYR A 12 -11.87 5.94 6.84
C TYR A 12 -11.60 7.15 7.72
N VAL A 13 -10.33 7.45 7.96
CA VAL A 13 -9.90 8.63 8.71
C VAL A 13 -9.41 9.67 7.72
N ALA A 14 -10.21 10.71 7.52
CA ALA A 14 -9.84 11.93 6.83
C ALA A 14 -9.11 12.84 7.80
N PHE A 15 -7.88 13.23 7.47
CA PHE A 15 -7.06 14.09 8.31
C PHE A 15 -6.52 15.32 7.56
N GLY A 16 -7.14 15.70 6.45
CA GLY A 16 -6.72 16.86 5.66
C GLY A 16 -5.67 16.55 4.57
N GLN A 17 -5.53 15.29 4.15
CA GLN A 17 -4.59 14.93 3.10
C GLN A 17 -5.02 15.45 1.71
N LYS A 18 -4.03 15.77 0.87
CA LYS A 18 -4.22 16.41 -0.46
C LYS A 18 -5.17 15.68 -1.41
N ASN A 19 -5.24 14.35 -1.32
CA ASN A 19 -6.08 13.50 -2.15
C ASN A 19 -7.37 13.01 -1.46
N GLU A 20 -7.73 13.56 -0.29
CA GLU A 20 -8.87 13.14 0.53
C GLU A 20 -10.17 13.06 -0.28
N LYS A 21 -10.50 14.10 -1.07
CA LYS A 21 -11.71 14.12 -1.90
C LYS A 21 -11.79 12.90 -2.81
N GLN A 22 -10.68 12.58 -3.49
CA GLN A 22 -10.62 11.44 -4.39
C GLN A 22 -10.66 10.10 -3.65
N GLU A 23 -9.99 10.00 -2.50
CA GLU A 23 -10.03 8.81 -1.64
C GLU A 23 -11.45 8.52 -1.17
N ILE A 24 -12.19 9.51 -0.68
CA ILE A 24 -13.59 9.36 -0.26
C ILE A 24 -14.46 8.87 -1.42
N ILE A 25 -14.33 9.47 -2.62
CA ILE A 25 -15.08 9.05 -3.81
C ILE A 25 -14.78 7.58 -4.13
N THR A 26 -13.50 7.20 -4.16
CA THR A 26 -13.07 5.83 -4.46
C THR A 26 -13.57 4.85 -3.39
N ILE A 27 -13.47 5.19 -2.11
CA ILE A 27 -13.93 4.33 -1.00
C ILE A 27 -15.44 4.11 -1.08
N LYS A 28 -16.23 5.17 -1.25
CA LYS A 28 -17.70 5.05 -1.40
C LYS A 28 -18.07 4.15 -2.59
N LYS A 29 -17.39 4.31 -3.73
CA LYS A 29 -17.60 3.47 -4.92
C LYS A 29 -17.31 2.00 -4.64
N ILE A 30 -16.14 1.70 -4.08
CA ILE A 30 -15.69 0.32 -3.81
C ILE A 30 -16.58 -0.35 -2.76
N LEU A 31 -16.83 0.32 -1.64
CA LEU A 31 -17.64 -0.24 -0.56
C LEU A 31 -19.12 -0.35 -0.94
N GLY A 32 -19.62 0.53 -1.81
CA GLY A 32 -20.95 0.41 -2.41
C GLY A 32 -21.13 -0.91 -3.17
N LYS A 33 -20.11 -1.36 -3.93
CA LYS A 33 -20.13 -2.69 -4.58
C LYS A 33 -20.16 -3.84 -3.58
N LEU A 34 -19.54 -3.66 -2.42
CA LEU A 34 -19.54 -4.63 -1.33
C LEU A 34 -20.76 -4.54 -0.41
N LYS A 35 -21.64 -3.54 -0.61
CA LYS A 35 -22.76 -3.20 0.28
C LYS A 35 -22.28 -2.97 1.72
N ILE A 36 -21.12 -2.33 1.87
CA ILE A 36 -20.54 -1.94 3.16
C ILE A 36 -20.63 -0.41 3.27
N GLU A 37 -21.08 0.09 4.41
CA GLU A 37 -21.08 1.51 4.71
C GLU A 37 -19.83 1.86 5.53
N PRO A 38 -18.98 2.80 5.07
CA PRO A 38 -17.84 3.25 5.85
C PRO A 38 -18.24 4.24 6.94
N LEU A 39 -17.64 4.12 8.12
CA LEU A 39 -17.56 5.23 9.06
C LEU A 39 -16.47 6.19 8.61
N ILE A 40 -16.87 7.41 8.25
CA ILE A 40 -15.96 8.48 7.89
C ILE A 40 -15.70 9.33 9.14
N VAL A 41 -14.48 9.28 9.65
CA VAL A 41 -14.02 10.13 10.76
C VAL A 41 -13.19 11.27 10.17
N LYS A 42 -13.60 12.51 10.40
CA LYS A 42 -12.83 13.69 10.01
C LYS A 42 -12.09 14.25 11.20
N ILE A 43 -10.80 14.48 11.03
CA ILE A 43 -9.91 15.07 12.03
C ILE A 43 -9.26 16.28 11.36
N ASP A 44 -9.54 17.46 11.87
CA ASP A 44 -8.98 18.68 11.28
C ASP A 44 -7.58 18.95 11.85
N ILE A 45 -6.56 18.41 11.16
CA ILE A 45 -5.14 18.65 11.47
C ILE A 45 -4.35 19.15 10.26
N ASP A 46 -5.04 19.61 9.21
CA ASP A 46 -4.44 20.07 7.96
C ASP A 46 -3.42 21.20 8.19
N LYS A 47 -3.76 22.14 9.08
CA LYS A 47 -2.93 23.25 9.52
C LYS A 47 -1.61 22.77 10.12
N TYR A 48 -1.57 21.60 10.74
CA TYR A 48 -0.35 21.05 11.32
C TYR A 48 0.44 20.15 10.36
N ILE A 49 -0.18 19.70 9.28
CA ILE A 49 0.44 18.84 8.26
C ILE A 49 1.14 19.69 7.18
N ASP A 50 0.50 20.77 6.75
CA ASP A 50 0.96 21.58 5.62
C ASP A 50 1.77 22.84 6.03
N HIS A 51 1.67 23.31 7.29
CA HIS A 51 2.53 24.43 7.76
C HIS A 51 3.94 23.96 8.13
N GLU A 52 4.91 24.26 7.27
CA GLU A 52 6.35 24.44 7.58
C GLU A 52 7.18 23.31 8.21
N TRP A 53 6.65 22.12 8.48
CA TRP A 53 7.50 21.03 8.96
C TRP A 53 8.34 20.46 7.80
N LYS A 54 9.51 21.09 7.55
CA LYS A 54 10.51 20.68 6.54
C LYS A 54 10.91 19.20 6.61
N ARG A 55 10.68 18.54 7.75
CA ARG A 55 10.93 17.10 8.00
C ARG A 55 9.84 16.18 7.42
N TRP A 56 8.60 16.67 7.30
CA TRP A 56 7.43 15.89 6.83
C TRP A 56 7.05 16.22 5.37
N LYS A 57 7.99 16.79 4.60
CA LYS A 57 7.89 17.27 3.18
C LYS A 57 7.16 16.37 2.15
N LEU A 58 6.72 15.18 2.53
CA LEU A 58 6.01 14.21 1.70
C LEU A 58 4.65 13.76 2.28
N GLY A 59 4.08 14.46 3.28
CA GLY A 59 2.78 14.10 3.87
C GLY A 59 2.82 12.82 4.70
N ILE A 60 3.96 12.53 5.32
CA ILE A 60 4.09 11.45 6.29
C ILE A 60 3.76 12.06 7.64
N ILE A 61 2.84 11.46 8.39
CA ILE A 61 2.49 11.89 9.74
C ILE A 61 3.06 10.83 10.70
N PRO A 62 3.88 11.20 11.69
CA PRO A 62 4.41 10.26 12.66
C PRO A 62 3.27 9.55 13.38
N ALA A 63 3.41 8.23 13.57
CA ALA A 63 2.47 7.42 14.34
C ALA A 63 1.00 7.54 13.88
N ARG A 64 0.71 7.88 12.63
CA ARG A 64 -0.68 7.97 12.14
C ARG A 64 -1.42 6.64 12.25
N ASN A 65 -0.73 5.51 12.09
CA ASN A 65 -1.37 4.21 12.26
C ASN A 65 -1.77 3.95 13.72
N TYR A 66 -1.08 4.56 14.69
CA TYR A 66 -1.49 4.54 16.09
C TYR A 66 -2.81 5.30 16.27
N LEU A 67 -2.90 6.52 15.71
CA LEU A 67 -4.15 7.30 15.71
C LEU A 67 -5.31 6.51 15.09
N PHE A 68 -5.10 5.88 13.93
CA PHE A 68 -6.12 5.07 13.27
C PHE A 68 -6.53 3.86 14.13
N ALA A 69 -5.56 3.16 14.72
CA ALA A 69 -5.84 2.03 15.59
C ALA A 69 -6.58 2.44 16.87
N ALA A 70 -6.27 3.61 17.43
CA ALA A 70 -6.96 4.14 18.60
C ALA A 70 -8.44 4.43 18.30
N ILE A 71 -8.73 5.12 17.20
CA ILE A 71 -10.10 5.40 16.73
C ILE A 71 -10.86 4.09 16.49
N ALA A 72 -10.24 3.15 15.77
CA ALA A 72 -10.84 1.85 15.52
C ALA A 72 -11.10 1.07 16.82
N GLY A 73 -10.18 1.15 17.78
CA GLY A 73 -10.32 0.58 19.12
C GLY A 73 -11.53 1.14 19.86
N SER A 74 -11.72 2.47 19.86
CA SER A 74 -12.88 3.12 20.49
C SER A 74 -14.20 2.64 19.89
N VAL A 75 -14.28 2.49 18.57
CA VAL A 75 -15.46 1.94 17.91
C VAL A 75 -15.68 0.47 18.27
N LEU A 76 -14.62 -0.34 18.23
CA LEU A 76 -14.70 -1.78 18.52
C LEU A 76 -14.97 -2.10 19.99
N ALA A 77 -14.69 -1.18 20.91
CA ALA A 77 -15.00 -1.32 22.33
C ALA A 77 -16.49 -1.62 22.55
N LYS A 78 -17.37 -1.02 21.74
CA LYS A 78 -18.83 -1.25 21.80
C LYS A 78 -19.32 -2.49 21.04
N SER A 79 -18.44 -3.18 20.30
CA SER A 79 -18.84 -4.37 19.53
C SER A 79 -19.13 -5.57 20.45
N LYS A 80 -19.97 -6.51 19.99
CA LYS A 80 -20.25 -7.78 20.70
C LYS A 80 -19.18 -8.85 20.51
N SER A 81 -18.19 -8.62 19.64
CA SER A 81 -17.12 -9.60 19.36
C SER A 81 -16.25 -9.80 20.61
N LYS A 82 -15.95 -11.05 20.97
CA LYS A 82 -15.03 -11.35 22.08
C LYS A 82 -13.56 -11.08 21.72
N ASN A 83 -13.21 -11.27 20.44
CA ASN A 83 -11.84 -11.14 19.93
C ASN A 83 -11.80 -10.24 18.68
N PRO A 84 -12.14 -8.94 18.81
CA PRO A 84 -12.15 -8.02 17.67
C PRO A 84 -10.74 -7.80 17.10
N GLN A 85 -10.65 -7.66 15.79
CA GLN A 85 -9.39 -7.37 15.10
C GLN A 85 -9.44 -6.01 14.41
N ILE A 86 -8.33 -5.28 14.48
CA ILE A 86 -8.07 -4.06 13.74
C ILE A 86 -7.02 -4.40 12.69
N TRP A 87 -7.36 -4.21 11.42
CA TRP A 87 -6.43 -4.42 10.32
C TRP A 87 -5.81 -3.10 9.89
N VAL A 88 -4.52 -2.96 10.14
CA VAL A 88 -3.68 -1.88 9.59
C VAL A 88 -2.85 -2.50 8.48
N CYS A 89 -3.21 -2.25 7.22
CA CYS A 89 -2.70 -2.96 6.04
C CYS A 89 -1.22 -2.68 5.70
N ALA A 90 -0.29 -2.99 6.62
CA ALA A 90 1.14 -3.03 6.36
C ALA A 90 1.51 -4.32 5.61
N HIS A 91 2.36 -4.21 4.60
CA HIS A 91 2.85 -5.37 3.85
C HIS A 91 4.31 -5.69 4.22
N LYS A 92 4.82 -6.85 3.81
CA LYS A 92 6.16 -7.38 4.18
C LYS A 92 7.29 -6.35 4.15
N GLU A 93 7.40 -5.60 3.06
CA GLU A 93 8.46 -4.58 2.87
C GLU A 93 8.32 -3.35 3.79
N GLU A 94 7.15 -3.12 4.40
CA GLU A 94 6.91 -2.03 5.35
C GLU A 94 7.12 -2.46 6.81
N ILE A 95 7.07 -3.76 7.08
CA ILE A 95 7.27 -4.33 8.43
C ILE A 95 8.76 -4.48 8.65
N ASN A 96 9.40 -3.38 9.02
CA ASN A 96 10.82 -3.32 9.33
C ASN A 96 11.09 -3.48 10.84
N PRO A 97 12.32 -3.85 11.23
CA PRO A 97 12.73 -3.93 12.63
C PRO A 97 12.81 -2.55 13.30
N THR A 98 12.98 -1.50 12.49
CA THR A 98 13.00 -0.12 12.97
C THR A 98 11.64 0.22 13.56
N HIS A 99 11.62 1.01 14.64
CA HIS A 99 10.43 1.33 15.44
C HIS A 99 9.44 2.24 14.70
N THR A 100 8.92 1.77 13.57
CA THR A 100 7.88 2.41 12.77
C THR A 100 6.51 2.00 13.26
N ASP A 101 5.50 2.77 12.86
CA ASP A 101 4.08 2.53 13.13
C ASP A 101 3.48 1.40 12.28
N LYS A 102 4.33 0.49 11.80
CA LYS A 102 4.00 -0.73 11.05
C LYS A 102 4.85 -1.94 11.49
N SER A 103 5.73 -1.77 12.48
CA SER A 103 6.62 -2.83 12.96
C SER A 103 5.88 -3.91 13.77
N ASN A 104 6.49 -5.08 13.94
CA ASN A 104 5.96 -6.11 14.85
C ASN A 104 5.81 -5.59 16.29
N ARG A 105 6.72 -4.70 16.73
CA ARG A 105 6.60 -4.02 18.03
C ARG A 105 5.35 -3.17 18.09
N PHE A 106 5.09 -2.35 17.06
CA PHE A 106 3.88 -1.53 16.97
C PHE A 106 2.61 -2.38 17.12
N PHE A 107 2.48 -3.46 16.34
CA PHE A 107 1.30 -4.34 16.41
C PHE A 107 1.11 -4.95 17.80
N ARG A 108 2.17 -5.46 18.42
CA ARG A 108 2.12 -6.02 19.79
C ARG A 108 1.76 -4.97 20.84
N SER A 109 2.43 -3.81 20.81
CA SER A 109 2.20 -2.73 21.77
C SER A 109 0.79 -2.16 21.65
N CYS A 110 0.29 -1.91 20.44
CA CYS A 110 -1.07 -1.39 20.26
C CYS A 110 -2.13 -2.40 20.68
N SER A 111 -1.95 -3.68 20.35
CA SER A 111 -2.87 -4.75 20.80
C SER A 111 -2.96 -4.78 22.32
N LYS A 112 -1.82 -4.71 23.02
CA LYS A 112 -1.79 -4.67 24.49
C LYS A 112 -2.49 -3.43 25.04
N ILE A 113 -2.10 -2.24 24.58
CA ILE A 113 -2.66 -0.96 25.07
C ILE A 113 -4.18 -0.93 24.88
N LEU A 114 -4.67 -1.27 23.69
CA LEU A 114 -6.10 -1.24 23.41
C LEU A 114 -6.83 -2.32 24.22
N SER A 115 -6.24 -3.50 24.36
CA SER A 115 -6.85 -4.58 25.12
C SER A 115 -7.02 -4.25 26.60
N ASP A 116 -5.98 -3.68 27.21
CA ASP A 116 -5.97 -3.30 28.62
C ASP A 116 -6.98 -2.17 28.87
N ASN A 117 -6.99 -1.13 28.03
CA ASN A 117 -7.87 0.03 28.21
C ASN A 117 -9.36 -0.29 28.01
N TYR A 118 -9.69 -1.14 27.04
CA TYR A 118 -11.08 -1.49 26.75
C TYR A 118 -11.53 -2.80 27.42
N ARG A 119 -10.67 -3.43 28.23
CA ARG A 119 -10.91 -4.71 28.92
C ARG A 119 -11.44 -5.78 27.96
N LYS A 120 -10.79 -5.90 26.80
CA LYS A 120 -11.25 -6.73 25.68
C LYS A 120 -10.07 -7.25 24.87
N ASN A 121 -10.14 -8.46 24.34
CA ASN A 121 -9.02 -9.04 23.59
C ASN A 121 -8.92 -8.46 22.15
N ILE A 122 -8.44 -7.22 22.03
CA ILE A 122 -8.28 -6.50 20.76
C ILE A 122 -6.91 -6.83 20.15
N SER A 123 -6.91 -7.33 18.92
CA SER A 123 -5.69 -7.55 18.14
C SER A 123 -5.54 -6.52 17.03
N VAL A 124 -4.42 -5.79 17.02
CA VAL A 124 -3.99 -4.96 15.89
C VAL A 124 -3.04 -5.77 15.04
N THR A 125 -3.40 -6.03 13.79
CA THR A 125 -2.68 -6.94 12.89
C THR A 125 -2.75 -6.48 11.43
N THR A 126 -2.14 -7.25 10.55
CA THR A 126 -2.23 -7.10 9.10
C THR A 126 -2.32 -8.47 8.43
N PRO A 127 -3.19 -8.65 7.42
CA PRO A 127 -3.24 -9.89 6.66
C PRO A 127 -2.05 -10.03 5.68
N PHE A 128 -1.27 -8.96 5.48
CA PHE A 128 -0.25 -8.90 4.42
C PHE A 128 1.19 -9.03 4.93
N LYS A 129 1.37 -9.55 6.14
CA LYS A 129 2.68 -9.56 6.83
C LYS A 129 3.77 -10.25 6.00
N ASP A 130 3.43 -11.34 5.34
CA ASP A 130 4.37 -12.16 4.59
C ASP A 130 4.32 -11.93 3.08
N LEU A 131 3.53 -10.94 2.64
CA LEU A 131 3.28 -10.63 1.24
C LEU A 131 3.85 -9.27 0.87
N THR A 132 4.49 -9.22 -0.29
CA THR A 132 4.90 -7.99 -0.97
C THR A 132 3.74 -7.39 -1.75
N LYS A 133 3.84 -6.11 -2.11
CA LYS A 133 2.77 -5.43 -2.82
C LYS A 133 2.42 -6.06 -4.20
N PRO A 134 3.39 -6.51 -5.02
CA PRO A 134 3.10 -7.28 -6.24
C PRO A 134 2.33 -8.58 -6.01
N GLU A 135 2.62 -9.30 -4.93
CA GLU A 135 1.92 -10.55 -4.58
C GLU A 135 0.45 -10.28 -4.23
N ILE A 136 0.20 -9.26 -3.40
CA ILE A 136 -1.18 -8.83 -3.05
C ILE A 136 -1.97 -8.44 -4.29
N VAL A 137 -1.38 -7.64 -5.19
CA VAL A 137 -2.05 -7.18 -6.42
C VAL A 137 -2.25 -8.31 -7.42
N SER A 138 -1.29 -9.24 -7.55
CA SER A 138 -1.42 -10.44 -8.36
C SER A 138 -2.58 -11.32 -7.87
N TYR A 139 -2.68 -11.54 -6.56
CA TYR A 139 -3.79 -12.28 -5.97
C TYR A 139 -5.13 -11.55 -6.18
N TRP A 140 -5.18 -10.23 -5.96
CA TRP A 140 -6.38 -9.44 -6.21
C TRP A 140 -6.85 -9.63 -7.65
N HIS A 141 -5.96 -9.41 -8.61
CA HIS A 141 -6.25 -9.52 -10.05
C HIS A 141 -6.87 -10.87 -10.42
N LYS A 142 -6.31 -11.95 -9.88
CA LYS A 142 -6.77 -13.31 -10.17
C LYS A 142 -8.09 -13.68 -9.51
N TYR A 143 -8.26 -13.33 -8.23
CA TYR A 143 -9.32 -13.89 -7.39
C TYR A 143 -10.35 -12.86 -6.98
N TRP A 144 -9.93 -11.69 -6.51
CA TRP A 144 -10.85 -10.68 -5.98
C TRP A 144 -11.56 -9.88 -7.05
N GLU A 145 -10.93 -9.63 -8.21
CA GLU A 145 -11.63 -8.94 -9.30
C GLU A 145 -12.87 -9.71 -9.73
N LYS A 146 -12.72 -11.02 -9.98
CA LYS A 146 -13.86 -11.88 -10.34
C LYS A 146 -14.86 -12.03 -9.18
N LYS A 147 -14.37 -12.25 -7.96
CA LYS A 147 -15.23 -12.53 -6.80
C LYS A 147 -16.08 -11.32 -6.38
N TYR A 148 -15.50 -10.12 -6.41
CA TYR A 148 -16.16 -8.92 -5.89
C TYR A 148 -16.53 -7.91 -6.97
N ASN A 149 -16.19 -8.17 -8.23
CA ASN A 149 -16.34 -7.22 -9.34
C ASN A 149 -15.67 -5.86 -9.06
N ILE A 150 -14.48 -5.90 -8.45
CA ILE A 150 -13.69 -4.71 -8.11
C ILE A 150 -12.31 -4.87 -8.73
N SER A 151 -12.00 -4.09 -9.75
CA SER A 151 -10.66 -4.10 -10.33
C SER A 151 -9.67 -3.34 -9.46
N VAL A 152 -8.40 -3.79 -9.45
CA VAL A 152 -7.31 -3.02 -8.83
C VAL A 152 -7.22 -1.61 -9.42
N ASN A 153 -7.59 -1.42 -10.68
CA ASN A 153 -7.59 -0.13 -11.39
C ASN A 153 -8.61 0.87 -10.84
N GLU A 154 -9.57 0.42 -10.04
CA GLU A 154 -10.56 1.30 -9.41
C GLU A 154 -10.05 1.94 -8.12
N THR A 155 -8.89 1.49 -7.63
CA THR A 155 -8.26 2.02 -6.41
C THR A 155 -7.41 3.26 -6.72
N VAL A 156 -7.28 4.16 -5.74
CA VAL A 156 -6.39 5.32 -5.84
C VAL A 156 -5.13 5.10 -5.01
N SER A 157 -3.97 5.42 -5.59
CA SER A 157 -2.70 5.50 -4.84
C SER A 157 -1.96 6.80 -5.09
N CYS A 158 -2.35 7.58 -6.09
CA CYS A 158 -1.69 8.81 -6.47
C CYS A 158 -1.79 9.85 -5.34
N TYR A 159 -0.67 10.46 -4.95
CA TYR A 159 -0.64 11.55 -3.97
C TYR A 159 -1.45 12.80 -4.39
N PHE A 160 -1.80 12.90 -5.67
CA PHE A 160 -2.62 13.99 -6.22
C PHE A 160 -4.00 13.52 -6.69
N GLY A 161 -4.35 12.24 -6.49
CA GLY A 161 -5.65 11.68 -6.85
C GLY A 161 -5.92 11.45 -8.36
N ASN A 162 -5.06 11.93 -9.26
CA ASN A 162 -5.36 12.01 -10.70
C ASN A 162 -4.46 11.12 -11.59
N ASN A 163 -3.82 10.10 -11.02
CA ASN A 163 -2.85 9.25 -11.73
C ASN A 163 -1.76 10.07 -12.47
N CYS A 164 -1.18 11.07 -11.80
CA CYS A 164 -0.18 11.97 -12.38
C CYS A 164 1.03 11.27 -13.04
N GLY A 165 1.36 10.06 -12.59
CA GLY A 165 2.49 9.28 -13.10
C GLY A 165 3.87 9.73 -12.64
N VAL A 166 4.00 10.92 -12.05
CA VAL A 166 5.28 11.53 -11.67
C VAL A 166 5.57 11.52 -10.16
N CYS A 167 4.70 10.93 -9.35
CA CYS A 167 4.91 10.76 -7.91
C CYS A 167 5.39 9.35 -7.56
N LYS A 168 6.03 9.20 -6.38
CA LYS A 168 6.57 7.92 -5.90
C LYS A 168 5.50 6.81 -5.87
N ALA A 169 4.27 7.15 -5.48
CA ALA A 169 3.18 6.17 -5.43
C ALA A 169 2.76 5.67 -6.82
N CYS A 170 2.70 6.55 -7.84
CA CYS A 170 2.41 6.14 -9.22
C CYS A 170 3.53 5.26 -9.80
N ILE A 171 4.79 5.61 -9.57
CA ILE A 171 5.94 4.78 -9.99
C ILE A 171 5.85 3.39 -9.35
N ASN A 172 5.62 3.32 -8.03
CA ASN A 172 5.45 2.06 -7.33
C ASN A 172 4.29 1.22 -7.86
N ARG A 173 3.14 1.85 -8.11
CA ARG A 173 1.94 1.20 -8.64
C ARG A 173 2.21 0.63 -10.03
N ALA A 174 2.86 1.39 -10.92
CA ALA A 174 3.20 0.92 -12.25
C ALA A 174 4.16 -0.28 -12.22
N VAL A 175 5.18 -0.26 -11.35
CA VAL A 175 6.06 -1.42 -11.14
C VAL A 175 5.27 -2.65 -10.69
N VAL A 176 4.40 -2.48 -9.68
CA VAL A 176 3.55 -3.54 -9.13
C VAL A 176 2.65 -4.15 -10.21
N PHE A 177 2.04 -3.32 -11.06
CA PHE A 177 1.15 -3.77 -12.13
C PHE A 177 1.90 -4.58 -13.18
N VAL A 178 3.06 -4.09 -13.61
CA VAL A 178 3.91 -4.82 -14.56
C VAL A 178 4.30 -6.20 -14.01
N CYS A 179 4.74 -6.27 -12.74
CA CYS A 179 5.07 -7.55 -12.11
C CYS A 179 3.87 -8.51 -12.05
N ALA A 180 2.71 -8.00 -11.64
CA ALA A 180 1.46 -8.76 -11.57
C ALA A 180 0.89 -9.15 -12.95
N GLY A 181 1.46 -8.65 -14.05
CA GLY A 181 0.97 -8.92 -15.41
C GLY A 181 -0.26 -8.10 -15.80
N ILE A 182 -0.51 -7.00 -15.08
CA ILE A 182 -1.66 -6.12 -15.28
C ILE A 182 -1.24 -4.98 -16.20
N LYS A 183 -2.14 -4.60 -17.12
CA LYS A 183 -1.93 -3.44 -17.99
C LYS A 183 -1.75 -2.18 -17.14
N ILE A 184 -0.72 -1.40 -17.47
CA ILE A 184 -0.45 -0.11 -16.82
C ILE A 184 -1.65 0.83 -17.06
N GLU A 185 -2.10 1.51 -16.01
CA GLU A 185 -3.18 2.50 -16.08
C GLU A 185 -2.89 3.66 -17.03
N ASN A 186 -3.95 4.38 -17.37
CA ASN A 186 -3.86 5.68 -18.04
C ASN A 186 -3.31 6.72 -17.05
N PHE A 187 -2.00 6.72 -16.85
CA PHE A 187 -1.31 7.80 -16.17
C PHE A 187 -1.23 9.03 -17.08
N GLN A 188 -1.37 10.23 -16.51
CA GLN A 188 -1.17 11.50 -17.25
C GLN A 188 0.24 11.60 -17.86
N THR A 189 1.21 10.97 -17.21
CA THR A 189 2.57 10.78 -17.74
C THR A 189 3.00 9.36 -17.43
N ASN A 190 3.55 8.64 -18.41
CA ASN A 190 4.05 7.30 -18.15
C ASN A 190 5.16 7.34 -17.06
N PRO A 191 5.02 6.62 -15.94
CA PRO A 191 5.98 6.68 -14.83
C PRO A 191 7.42 6.30 -15.19
N PHE A 192 7.60 5.47 -16.21
CA PHE A 192 8.91 4.99 -16.66
C PHE A 192 9.67 5.99 -17.53
N LEU A 193 9.01 7.06 -18.01
CA LEU A 193 9.69 8.21 -18.63
C LEU A 193 10.51 9.02 -17.62
N ASP A 194 10.21 8.87 -16.32
CA ASP A 194 10.93 9.51 -15.22
C ASP A 194 11.12 11.03 -15.39
N LYS A 195 10.07 11.76 -15.82
CA LYS A 195 10.15 13.21 -16.12
C LYS A 195 10.69 14.04 -14.95
N ARG A 196 10.42 13.64 -13.70
CA ARG A 196 10.92 14.31 -12.47
C ARG A 196 12.21 13.70 -11.93
N LYS A 197 12.84 12.77 -12.65
CA LYS A 197 14.08 12.08 -12.26
C LYS A 197 13.97 11.38 -10.90
N LEU A 198 12.77 10.97 -10.48
CA LEU A 198 12.57 10.30 -9.18
C LEU A 198 13.16 8.89 -9.18
N ILE A 199 13.07 8.16 -10.29
CA ILE A 199 13.73 6.86 -10.42
C ILE A 199 15.24 7.06 -10.32
N LEU A 200 15.78 8.00 -11.10
CA LEU A 200 17.20 8.29 -11.13
C LEU A 200 17.74 8.77 -9.77
N ASN A 201 17.07 9.73 -9.15
CA ASN A 201 17.56 10.41 -7.94
C ASN A 201 17.23 9.68 -6.64
N SER A 202 16.32 8.70 -6.67
CA SER A 202 15.95 7.92 -5.48
C SER A 202 16.25 6.44 -5.66
N TYR A 203 15.57 5.75 -6.58
CA TYR A 203 15.65 4.29 -6.69
C TYR A 203 17.03 3.81 -7.11
N ILE A 204 17.67 4.49 -8.08
CA ILE A 204 19.00 4.13 -8.54
C ILE A 204 20.05 4.44 -7.46
N VAL A 205 19.98 5.62 -6.84
CA VAL A 205 20.90 6.01 -5.76
C VAL A 205 20.86 5.01 -4.61
N SER A 206 19.66 4.56 -4.20
CA SER A 206 19.50 3.59 -3.12
C SER A 206 19.48 2.13 -3.59
N PHE A 207 19.81 1.84 -4.85
CA PHE A 207 19.56 0.51 -5.42
C PHE A 207 20.22 -0.61 -4.64
N ASN A 208 21.46 -0.39 -4.17
CA ASN A 208 22.21 -1.38 -3.41
C ASN A 208 21.62 -1.64 -2.01
N SER A 209 20.92 -0.68 -1.41
CA SER A 209 20.30 -0.81 -0.09
C SER A 209 18.84 -1.29 -0.13
N LEU A 210 18.24 -1.42 -1.32
CA LEU A 210 16.87 -1.95 -1.44
C LEU A 210 16.79 -3.41 -0.98
N HIS A 211 15.63 -3.83 -0.48
CA HIS A 211 15.33 -5.25 -0.29
C HIS A 211 15.45 -6.01 -1.60
N THR A 212 15.89 -7.27 -1.55
CA THR A 212 16.12 -8.10 -2.74
C THR A 212 14.89 -8.17 -3.64
N GLU A 213 13.71 -8.48 -3.09
CA GLU A 213 12.45 -8.53 -3.83
C GLU A 213 12.19 -7.22 -4.57
N ARG A 214 12.33 -6.09 -3.88
CA ARG A 214 12.17 -4.75 -4.46
C ARG A 214 13.12 -4.47 -5.62
N LYS A 215 14.38 -4.92 -5.54
CA LYS A 215 15.35 -4.78 -6.65
C LYS A 215 14.89 -5.55 -7.88
N LEU A 216 14.48 -6.81 -7.68
CA LEU A 216 14.07 -7.70 -8.76
C LEU A 216 12.80 -7.19 -9.45
N ASP A 217 11.80 -6.78 -8.66
CA ASP A 217 10.54 -6.23 -9.15
C ASP A 217 10.79 -4.96 -9.99
N PHE A 218 11.71 -4.11 -9.54
CA PHE A 218 12.07 -2.87 -10.24
C PHE A 218 12.80 -3.13 -11.56
N LEU A 219 13.81 -4.02 -11.56
CA LEU A 219 14.54 -4.39 -12.77
C LEU A 219 13.64 -5.05 -13.81
N TYR A 220 12.71 -5.92 -13.38
CA TYR A 220 11.71 -6.51 -14.27
C TYR A 220 10.85 -5.44 -14.95
N ALA A 221 10.32 -4.51 -14.16
CA ALA A 221 9.43 -3.47 -14.65
C ALA A 221 10.13 -2.52 -15.63
N LEU A 222 11.38 -2.13 -15.33
CA LEU A 222 12.21 -1.36 -16.25
C LEU A 222 12.44 -2.12 -17.56
N ASN A 223 12.77 -3.41 -17.51
CA ASN A 223 13.02 -4.20 -18.70
C ASN A 223 11.78 -4.33 -19.60
N LYS A 224 10.60 -4.51 -19.02
CA LYS A 224 9.34 -4.53 -19.78
C LYS A 224 9.01 -3.19 -20.43
N GLN A 225 9.60 -2.10 -19.97
CA GLN A 225 9.37 -0.75 -20.49
C GLN A 225 10.62 -0.17 -21.17
N LYS A 226 11.59 -1.03 -21.55
CA LYS A 226 12.92 -0.64 -22.04
C LYS A 226 12.90 0.38 -23.18
N ASN A 227 11.90 0.28 -24.06
CA ASN A 227 11.80 1.13 -25.26
C ASN A 227 11.50 2.60 -24.95
N ILE A 228 10.86 2.89 -23.81
CA ILE A 228 10.51 4.26 -23.41
C ILE A 228 11.44 4.82 -22.33
N LEU A 229 12.42 4.03 -21.86
CA LEU A 229 13.31 4.48 -20.79
C LEU A 229 14.25 5.59 -21.27
N PRO A 230 14.47 6.64 -20.46
CA PRO A 230 15.56 7.59 -20.68
C PRO A 230 16.92 6.88 -20.77
N LYS A 231 17.86 7.44 -21.58
CA LYS A 231 19.19 6.87 -21.84
C LYS A 231 19.93 6.41 -20.56
N LYS A 232 19.90 7.22 -19.49
CA LYS A 232 20.54 6.89 -18.21
C LYS A 232 19.92 5.67 -17.53
N LEU A 233 18.58 5.54 -17.55
CA LEU A 233 17.88 4.38 -16.99
C LEU A 233 18.14 3.12 -17.82
N LYS A 234 18.19 3.26 -19.15
CA LYS A 234 18.53 2.15 -20.06
C LYS A 234 19.95 1.62 -19.79
N LYS A 235 20.94 2.51 -19.66
CA LYS A 235 22.32 2.12 -19.29
C LYS A 235 22.37 1.42 -17.93
N PHE A 236 21.67 1.95 -16.92
CA PHE A 236 21.57 1.31 -15.61
C PHE A 236 20.96 -0.10 -15.71
N LEU A 237 19.86 -0.23 -16.45
CA LEU A 237 19.19 -1.50 -16.68
C LEU A 237 20.12 -2.52 -17.36
N ASP A 238 20.79 -2.13 -18.44
CA ASP A 238 21.66 -3.03 -19.22
C ASP A 238 22.83 -3.55 -18.35
N LEU A 239 23.37 -2.71 -17.46
CA LEU A 239 24.44 -3.10 -16.53
C LEU A 239 23.97 -4.07 -15.43
N ASN A 240 22.70 -3.97 -14.99
CA ASN A 240 22.23 -4.70 -13.82
C ASN A 240 21.34 -5.89 -14.15
N TYR A 241 20.54 -5.86 -15.21
CA TYR A 241 19.50 -6.87 -15.48
C TYR A 241 20.11 -8.27 -15.62
N LYS A 242 21.17 -8.40 -16.42
CA LYS A 242 21.86 -9.69 -16.67
C LYS A 242 22.38 -10.33 -15.38
N LYS A 243 22.83 -9.52 -14.41
CA LYS A 243 23.30 -10.00 -13.09
C LYS A 243 22.19 -10.67 -12.27
N TYR A 244 20.94 -10.28 -12.48
CA TYR A 244 19.80 -10.73 -11.69
C TYR A 244 18.79 -11.56 -12.48
N GLU A 245 19.00 -11.80 -13.77
CA GLU A 245 18.02 -12.38 -14.71
C GLU A 245 17.33 -13.65 -14.17
N ASN A 246 18.10 -14.65 -13.75
CA ASN A 246 17.53 -15.89 -13.20
C ASN A 246 16.72 -15.66 -11.91
N LYS A 247 17.15 -14.72 -11.06
CA LYS A 247 16.42 -14.35 -9.84
C LYS A 247 15.13 -13.58 -10.17
N ILE A 248 15.17 -12.73 -11.19
CA ILE A 248 14.01 -12.00 -11.70
C ILE A 248 12.96 -12.99 -12.22
N ILE A 249 13.35 -13.96 -13.05
CA ILE A 249 12.42 -14.97 -13.59
C ILE A 249 11.71 -15.72 -12.45
N LYS A 250 12.48 -16.24 -11.49
CA LYS A 250 11.92 -16.94 -10.30
C LYS A 250 10.99 -16.03 -9.48
N ARG A 251 11.35 -14.76 -9.31
CA ARG A 251 10.55 -13.78 -8.57
C ARG A 251 9.21 -13.47 -9.25
N ILE A 252 9.19 -13.31 -10.56
CA ILE A 252 7.95 -13.03 -11.30
C ILE A 252 7.04 -14.27 -11.30
N ASP A 253 7.62 -15.45 -11.43
CA ASP A 253 6.89 -16.71 -11.29
C ASP A 253 6.26 -16.84 -9.90
N SER A 254 7.00 -16.52 -8.83
CA SER A 254 6.46 -16.56 -7.46
C SER A 254 5.31 -15.57 -7.25
N ILE A 255 5.45 -14.32 -7.70
CA ILE A 255 4.39 -13.31 -7.63
C ILE A 255 3.12 -13.79 -8.35
N ARG A 256 3.29 -14.40 -9.51
CA ARG A 256 2.18 -14.88 -10.35
C ARG A 256 1.70 -16.28 -9.99
N LYS A 257 2.24 -16.92 -8.96
CA LYS A 257 1.73 -18.20 -8.43
C LYS A 257 1.03 -18.07 -7.08
N VAL A 258 1.04 -16.88 -6.46
CA VAL A 258 0.27 -16.64 -5.23
C VAL A 258 -1.19 -16.99 -5.44
N ASP A 259 -1.68 -17.87 -4.56
CA ASP A 259 -3.01 -18.50 -4.57
C ASP A 259 -3.72 -18.40 -3.21
N LYS A 260 -3.08 -17.79 -2.20
CA LYS A 260 -3.64 -17.52 -0.87
C LYS A 260 -3.12 -16.22 -0.26
N ILE A 261 -3.98 -15.61 0.55
CA ILE A 261 -3.73 -14.47 1.47
C ILE A 261 -4.36 -14.83 2.80
#